data_AF-A0A7S3EI47-F1
#
_entry.id   AF-A0A7S3EI47-F1
#
_cell.length_a   1.000
_cell.length_b   1.000
_cell.length_c   1.000
_cell.angle_alpha   90.00
_cell.angle_beta   90.00
_cell.angle_gamma   90.00
#
_symmetry.space_group_name_H-M   'P 1'
#
loop_
_entity.id
_entity.type
_entity.pdbx_description
1 polymer ?
#
loop_
_entity_poly.entity_id
_entity_poly.type
_entity_poly.pdbx_seq_one_letter_code
_entity_poly.pdbx_strand_id
1 'polypeptide(L)'
;MLYAGQADWSKIAELVNALSIPVLGNGDIFRGSDARKMMEQTGCAGVIVGRGCLGYPWLFKEIECSLKGHDVSLNPTLGEVREVILRHVQLALEWSSTWTEEKYLIRSLRKVIKWYLTGYIIPSEVMGQLMSADSFTELSAYLHKLDDRQCPPLQGDRKPRTVKKEFYQKVKIPASYLLTRDDDQLPGKDAEGDASCG
;
A
#
# COMPACT_ATOMS: atom_id res chain seq x y z
N MET A 1 -13.65 7.53 8.28
CA MET A 1 -12.42 7.27 7.50
C MET A 1 -12.82 7.03 6.05
N LEU A 2 -12.14 7.68 5.09
CA LEU A 2 -12.61 7.87 3.70
C LEU A 2 -12.29 6.70 2.73
N TYR A 3 -11.46 5.74 3.12
CA TYR A 3 -10.93 4.68 2.24
C TYR A 3 -11.58 3.32 2.48
N ALA A 4 -12.89 3.27 2.42
CA ALA A 4 -13.62 2.06 2.75
C ALA A 4 -14.68 1.81 1.68
N GLY A 5 -14.90 0.53 1.35
CA GLY A 5 -15.66 0.09 0.18
C GLY A 5 -14.74 -0.68 -0.78
N GLN A 6 -15.23 -1.01 -1.96
CA GLN A 6 -14.40 -1.45 -3.09
C GLN A 6 -14.25 -0.27 -4.06
N ALA A 7 -13.07 -0.11 -4.67
CA ALA A 7 -12.87 0.89 -5.70
C ALA A 7 -13.79 0.60 -6.91
N ASP A 8 -14.60 1.58 -7.30
CA ASP A 8 -15.41 1.51 -8.52
C ASP A 8 -14.53 1.81 -9.74
N TRP A 9 -14.03 0.75 -10.38
CA TRP A 9 -13.19 0.87 -11.57
C TRP A 9 -13.96 1.33 -12.81
N SER A 10 -15.31 1.31 -12.81
CA SER A 10 -16.09 1.83 -13.95
C SER A 10 -15.83 3.32 -14.20
N LYS A 11 -15.59 4.09 -13.14
CA LYS A 11 -15.21 5.51 -13.23
C LYS A 11 -13.86 5.75 -13.89
N ILE A 12 -12.93 4.79 -13.74
CA ILE A 12 -11.65 4.84 -14.45
C ILE A 12 -11.89 4.60 -15.94
N ALA A 13 -12.76 3.64 -16.30
CA ALA A 13 -13.11 3.38 -17.70
C ALA A 13 -13.81 4.57 -18.37
N GLU A 14 -14.74 5.22 -17.67
CA GLU A 14 -15.39 6.47 -18.11
C GLU A 14 -14.34 7.55 -18.41
N LEU A 15 -13.35 7.72 -17.52
CA LEU A 15 -12.29 8.71 -17.68
C LEU A 15 -11.33 8.38 -18.83
N VAL A 16 -10.95 7.11 -18.99
CA VAL A 16 -10.13 6.62 -20.10
C VAL A 16 -10.80 6.94 -21.44
N ASN A 17 -12.10 6.70 -21.57
CA ASN A 17 -12.84 6.98 -22.80
C ASN A 17 -13.01 8.48 -23.09
N ALA A 18 -12.96 9.33 -22.07
CA ALA A 18 -13.15 10.77 -22.22
C ALA A 18 -11.87 11.55 -22.57
N LEU A 19 -10.69 10.95 -22.39
CA LEU A 19 -9.40 11.63 -22.53
C LEU A 19 -8.51 10.99 -23.60
N SER A 20 -7.73 11.82 -24.29
CA SER A 20 -6.71 11.37 -25.25
C SER A 20 -5.34 11.12 -24.62
N ILE A 21 -5.14 11.57 -23.37
CA ILE A 21 -3.89 11.37 -22.62
C ILE A 21 -3.92 10.04 -21.86
N PRO A 22 -2.76 9.41 -21.58
CA PRO A 22 -2.71 8.18 -20.80
C PRO A 22 -3.28 8.37 -19.39
N VAL A 23 -4.26 7.55 -19.02
CA VAL A 23 -4.85 7.50 -17.67
C VAL A 23 -4.23 6.35 -16.89
N LEU A 24 -3.86 6.59 -15.64
CA LEU A 24 -3.38 5.56 -14.72
C LEU A 24 -4.49 5.21 -13.72
N GLY A 25 -4.84 3.93 -13.63
CA GLY A 25 -5.84 3.44 -12.70
C GLY A 25 -5.28 3.33 -11.27
N ASN A 26 -6.09 3.63 -10.26
CA ASN A 26 -5.72 3.47 -8.86
C ASN A 26 -6.88 2.89 -8.05
N GLY A 27 -6.58 1.93 -7.18
CA GLY A 27 -7.56 1.37 -6.26
C GLY A 27 -7.42 -0.14 -6.12
N ASP A 28 -7.36 -0.62 -4.88
CA ASP A 28 -7.46 -2.02 -4.50
C ASP A 28 -6.58 -3.03 -5.27
N ILE A 29 -5.36 -2.62 -5.65
CA ILE A 29 -4.33 -3.51 -6.18
C ILE A 29 -3.54 -4.15 -5.03
N PHE A 30 -3.73 -5.46 -4.80
CA PHE A 30 -3.07 -6.20 -3.72
C PHE A 30 -2.26 -7.41 -4.22
N ARG A 31 -2.45 -7.83 -5.46
CA ARG A 31 -1.72 -8.90 -6.15
C ARG A 31 -1.44 -8.52 -7.59
N GLY A 32 -0.50 -9.24 -8.22
CA GLY A 32 -0.20 -9.06 -9.66
C GLY A 32 -1.45 -9.13 -10.55
N SER A 33 -2.33 -10.10 -10.29
CA SER A 33 -3.56 -10.30 -11.07
C SER A 33 -4.55 -9.13 -10.97
N ASP A 34 -4.54 -8.35 -9.89
CA ASP A 34 -5.46 -7.22 -9.73
C ASP A 34 -5.09 -6.10 -10.70
N ALA A 35 -3.79 -5.89 -10.93
CA ALA A 35 -3.30 -4.90 -11.89
C ALA A 35 -3.71 -5.28 -13.32
N ARG A 36 -3.54 -6.56 -13.69
CA ARG A 36 -3.99 -7.06 -14.99
C ARG A 36 -5.50 -6.87 -15.17
N LYS A 37 -6.30 -7.28 -14.18
CA LYS A 37 -7.77 -7.12 -14.22
C LYS A 37 -8.18 -5.66 -14.36
N MET A 38 -7.56 -4.73 -13.62
CA MET A 38 -7.86 -3.30 -13.73
C MET A 38 -7.61 -2.81 -15.15
N MET A 39 -6.42 -3.10 -15.71
CA MET A 39 -6.08 -2.67 -17.06
C MET A 39 -7.00 -3.28 -18.12
N GLU A 40 -7.36 -4.56 -17.99
CA GLU A 40 -8.31 -5.25 -18.88
C GLU A 40 -9.72 -4.64 -18.81
N GLN A 41 -10.19 -4.30 -17.61
CA GLN A 41 -11.54 -3.78 -17.40
C GLN A 41 -11.70 -2.31 -17.80
N THR A 42 -10.67 -1.49 -17.59
CA THR A 42 -10.79 -0.04 -17.74
C THR A 42 -10.06 0.50 -18.97
N GLY A 43 -9.16 -0.27 -19.58
CA GLY A 43 -8.29 0.21 -20.65
C GLY A 43 -7.25 1.24 -20.21
N CYS A 44 -6.97 1.36 -18.90
CA CYS A 44 -6.00 2.33 -18.42
C CYS A 44 -4.57 1.96 -18.86
N ALA A 45 -3.72 2.95 -19.07
CA ALA A 45 -2.35 2.77 -19.57
C ALA A 45 -1.40 2.11 -18.55
N GLY A 46 -1.79 2.11 -17.28
CA GLY A 46 -1.03 1.48 -16.21
C GLY A 46 -1.76 1.63 -14.88
N VAL A 47 -1.16 1.12 -13.81
CA VAL A 47 -1.74 1.16 -12.47
C VAL A 47 -0.82 1.88 -11.48
N ILE A 48 -1.43 2.62 -10.55
CA ILE A 48 -0.76 3.21 -9.39
C ILE A 48 -1.06 2.33 -8.18
N VAL A 49 -0.02 1.87 -7.50
CA VAL A 49 -0.14 1.03 -6.30
C VAL A 49 0.11 1.88 -5.06
N GLY A 50 -0.85 1.86 -4.14
CA GLY A 50 -0.72 2.51 -2.83
C GLY A 50 -0.55 1.48 -1.71
N ARG A 51 -1.64 1.22 -0.98
CA ARG A 51 -1.63 0.38 0.23
C ARG A 51 -1.08 -1.04 0.01
N GLY A 52 -1.23 -1.60 -1.19
CA GLY A 52 -0.80 -2.97 -1.51
C GLY A 52 0.70 -3.20 -1.42
N CYS A 53 1.53 -2.19 -1.66
CA CYS A 53 3.00 -2.34 -1.64
C CYS A 53 3.64 -2.08 -0.27
N LEU A 54 2.86 -1.63 0.73
CA LEU A 54 3.37 -1.30 2.06
C LEU A 54 3.85 -2.56 2.80
N GLY A 55 5.17 -2.70 2.97
CA GLY A 55 5.80 -3.91 3.51
C GLY A 55 5.75 -5.11 2.54
N TYR A 56 5.47 -4.86 1.26
CA TYR A 56 5.38 -5.87 0.21
C TYR A 56 5.90 -5.34 -1.14
N PRO A 57 7.17 -4.88 -1.20
CA PRO A 57 7.71 -4.28 -2.42
C PRO A 57 7.76 -5.26 -3.59
N TRP A 58 7.78 -6.58 -3.34
CA TRP A 58 7.76 -7.58 -4.40
C TRP A 58 6.41 -7.69 -5.13
N LEU A 59 5.37 -6.98 -4.68
CA LEU A 59 4.15 -6.76 -5.47
C LEU A 59 4.46 -6.22 -6.86
N PHE A 60 5.43 -5.31 -6.99
CA PHE A 60 5.79 -4.76 -8.29
C PHE A 60 6.30 -5.83 -9.25
N LYS A 61 7.02 -6.84 -8.73
CA LYS A 61 7.47 -7.97 -9.52
C LYS A 61 6.32 -8.91 -9.88
N GLU A 62 5.38 -9.16 -8.97
CA GLU A 62 4.17 -9.92 -9.27
C GLU A 62 3.32 -9.23 -10.36
N ILE A 63 3.17 -7.90 -10.30
CA ILE A 63 2.49 -7.10 -11.32
C ILE A 63 3.20 -7.23 -12.66
N GLU A 64 4.53 -7.05 -12.70
CA GLU A 64 5.32 -7.21 -13.91
C GLU A 64 5.12 -8.60 -14.54
N CYS A 65 5.16 -9.67 -13.73
CA CYS A 65 4.92 -11.03 -14.19
C CYS A 65 3.50 -11.23 -14.72
N SER A 66 2.49 -10.75 -13.99
CA SER A 66 1.08 -10.93 -14.38
C SER A 66 0.74 -10.19 -15.68
N LEU A 67 1.30 -8.99 -15.88
CA LEU A 67 1.18 -8.23 -17.14
C LEU A 67 1.87 -8.93 -18.32
N LYS A 68 2.87 -9.78 -18.08
CA LYS A 68 3.49 -10.66 -19.09
C LYS A 68 2.75 -11.98 -19.30
N GLY A 69 1.61 -12.19 -18.63
CA GLY A 69 0.82 -13.42 -18.72
C GLY A 69 1.23 -14.53 -17.76
N HIS A 70 2.09 -14.23 -16.77
CA HIS A 70 2.50 -15.19 -15.75
C HIS A 70 1.88 -14.84 -14.39
N ASP A 71 0.97 -15.69 -13.90
CA ASP A 71 0.43 -15.50 -12.55
C ASP A 71 1.37 -16.16 -11.53
N VAL A 72 2.26 -15.33 -10.95
CA VAL A 72 3.23 -15.71 -9.93
C VAL A 72 2.85 -15.06 -8.60
N SER A 73 2.87 -15.84 -7.52
CA SER A 73 2.85 -15.34 -6.15
C SER A 73 4.25 -15.47 -5.57
N LEU A 74 4.84 -14.33 -5.20
CA LEU A 74 6.16 -14.30 -4.59
C LEU A 74 6.03 -14.44 -3.08
N ASN A 75 6.58 -15.53 -2.54
CA ASN A 75 6.55 -15.85 -1.13
C ASN A 75 7.98 -15.88 -0.59
N PRO A 76 8.64 -14.71 -0.44
CA PRO A 76 10.02 -14.68 0.02
C PRO A 76 10.10 -15.27 1.43
N THR A 77 11.14 -16.04 1.65
CA THR A 77 11.53 -16.50 2.98
C THR A 77 11.82 -15.33 3.91
N LEU A 78 11.75 -15.55 5.22
CA LEU A 78 12.03 -14.50 6.19
C LEU A 78 13.48 -14.00 6.08
N GLY A 79 14.42 -14.84 5.64
CA GLY A 79 15.78 -14.44 5.30
C GLY A 79 15.83 -13.44 4.14
N GLU A 80 15.12 -13.71 3.03
CA GLU A 80 15.02 -12.76 1.92
C GLU A 80 14.33 -11.45 2.33
N VAL A 81 13.29 -11.55 3.17
CA VAL A 81 12.61 -10.37 3.74
C VAL A 81 13.56 -9.55 4.63
N ARG A 82 14.39 -10.19 5.45
CA ARG A 82 15.43 -9.50 6.25
C ARG A 82 16.35 -8.70 5.34
N GLU A 83 16.89 -9.30 4.29
CA GLU A 83 17.82 -8.60 3.38
C GLU A 83 17.17 -7.35 2.76
N VAL A 84 15.89 -7.45 2.37
CA VAL A 84 15.12 -6.32 1.86
C VAL A 84 14.92 -5.24 2.94
N ILE A 85 14.61 -5.62 4.18
CA ILE A 85 14.50 -4.67 5.31
C ILE A 85 15.83 -3.95 5.52
N LEU A 86 16.94 -4.69 5.63
CA LEU A 86 18.27 -4.12 5.87
C LEU A 86 18.65 -3.16 4.75
N ARG A 87 18.43 -3.56 3.48
CA ARG A 87 18.71 -2.70 2.34
C ARG A 87 17.85 -1.43 2.35
N HIS A 88 16.57 -1.53 2.69
CA HIS A 88 15.67 -0.38 2.79
C HIS A 88 16.17 0.60 3.85
N VAL A 89 16.51 0.11 5.05
CA VAL A 89 17.00 0.98 6.13
C VAL A 89 18.32 1.63 5.74
N GLN A 90 19.23 0.89 5.11
CA GLN A 90 20.50 1.44 4.63
C GLN A 90 20.28 2.57 3.60
N LEU A 91 19.42 2.35 2.60
CA LEU A 91 19.06 3.39 1.62
C LEU A 91 18.44 4.62 2.28
N ALA A 92 17.59 4.40 3.29
CA ALA A 92 16.99 5.50 4.03
C ALA A 92 18.05 6.30 4.80
N LEU A 93 19.02 5.64 5.44
CA LEU A 93 20.13 6.28 6.14
C LEU A 93 21.03 7.07 5.19
N GLU A 94 21.36 6.48 4.05
CA GLU A 94 22.11 7.15 2.97
C GLU A 94 21.39 8.44 2.56
N TRP A 95 20.09 8.34 2.26
CA TRP A 95 19.26 9.47 1.83
C TRP A 95 19.19 10.55 2.91
N SER A 96 18.92 10.19 4.16
CA SER A 96 18.59 11.15 5.22
C SER A 96 19.78 11.64 6.05
N SER A 97 21.00 11.24 5.68
CA SER A 97 22.24 11.48 6.43
C SER A 97 22.51 12.94 6.78
N THR A 98 21.94 13.91 6.05
CA THR A 98 22.19 15.34 6.25
C THR A 98 21.13 16.08 7.07
N TRP A 99 19.97 15.47 7.37
CA TRP A 99 18.86 16.16 8.06
C TRP A 99 18.18 15.38 9.18
N THR A 100 18.59 14.14 9.46
CA THR A 100 18.08 13.39 10.62
C THR A 100 19.17 12.54 11.25
N GLU A 101 19.15 12.45 12.57
CA GLU A 101 19.93 11.44 13.27
C GLU A 101 19.37 10.04 13.00
N GLU A 102 20.26 9.04 12.97
CA GLU A 102 19.94 7.63 12.74
C GLU A 102 18.81 7.13 13.64
N LYS A 103 18.88 7.42 14.95
CA LYS A 103 17.87 6.98 15.93
C LYS A 103 16.44 7.39 15.57
N TYR A 104 16.26 8.60 15.06
CA TYR A 104 14.92 9.09 14.68
C TYR A 104 14.44 8.43 13.40
N LEU A 105 15.36 8.18 12.46
CA LEU A 105 15.03 7.45 11.24
C LEU A 105 14.60 6.01 11.56
N ILE A 106 15.40 5.27 12.33
CA ILE A 106 15.08 3.90 12.74
C ILE A 106 13.70 3.86 13.43
N ARG A 107 13.44 4.78 14.36
CA ARG A 107 12.12 4.93 15.02
C ARG A 107 10.98 5.09 14.04
N SER A 108 11.13 5.95 13.03
CA SER A 108 10.09 6.16 12.02
C SER A 108 9.86 4.92 11.13
N LEU A 109 10.90 4.12 10.89
CA LEU A 109 10.84 2.92 10.06
C LEU A 109 10.26 1.70 10.79
N ARG A 110 10.17 1.69 12.12
CA ARG A 110 9.61 0.57 12.92
C ARG A 110 8.24 0.11 12.42
N LYS A 111 7.38 1.07 12.02
CA LYS A 111 6.06 0.78 11.46
C LYS A 111 6.14 0.02 10.13
N VAL A 112 7.08 0.40 9.27
CA VAL A 112 7.31 -0.23 7.97
C VAL A 112 7.91 -1.63 8.16
N ILE A 113 8.88 -1.77 9.07
CA ILE A 113 9.47 -3.06 9.45
C ILE A 113 8.39 -4.03 9.92
N LYS A 114 7.49 -3.58 10.80
CA LYS A 114 6.35 -4.39 11.25
C LYS A 114 5.45 -4.84 10.09
N TRP A 115 5.32 -4.05 9.03
CA TRP A 115 4.54 -4.44 7.86
C TRP A 115 5.22 -5.54 7.04
N TYR A 116 6.55 -5.50 6.88
CA TYR A 116 7.31 -6.59 6.24
C TYR A 116 7.13 -7.92 6.95
N LEU A 117 7.13 -7.90 8.29
CA LEU A 117 7.01 -9.10 9.13
C LEU A 117 5.58 -9.64 9.24
N THR A 118 4.60 -8.99 8.59
CA THR A 118 3.21 -9.44 8.63
C THR A 118 3.06 -10.78 7.93
N GLY A 119 2.49 -11.77 8.61
CA GLY A 119 2.31 -13.13 8.10
C GLY A 119 3.41 -14.11 8.53
N TYR A 120 4.47 -13.63 9.18
CA TYR A 120 5.52 -14.47 9.74
C TYR A 120 5.34 -14.68 11.25
N ILE A 121 5.85 -15.79 11.78
CA ILE A 121 5.87 -16.08 13.21
C ILE A 121 7.10 -15.37 13.80
N ILE A 122 6.85 -14.28 14.52
CA ILE A 122 7.93 -13.52 15.18
C ILE A 122 7.82 -13.73 16.70
N PRO A 123 8.87 -14.21 17.38
CA PRO A 123 8.89 -14.28 18.84
C PRO A 123 8.61 -12.90 19.46
N SER A 124 7.76 -12.85 20.49
CA SER A 124 7.35 -11.59 21.12
C SER A 124 8.53 -10.79 21.67
N GLU A 125 9.54 -11.48 22.19
CA GLU A 125 10.80 -10.87 22.66
C GLU A 125 11.54 -10.15 21.53
N VAL A 126 11.73 -10.83 20.40
CA VAL A 126 12.41 -10.26 19.22
C VAL A 126 11.59 -9.10 18.65
N MET A 127 10.26 -9.22 18.61
CA MET A 127 9.39 -8.11 18.20
C MET A 127 9.55 -6.89 19.13
N GLY A 128 9.64 -7.11 20.45
CA GLY A 128 9.91 -6.04 21.42
C GLY A 128 11.24 -5.33 21.13
N GLN A 129 12.30 -6.10 20.90
CA GLN A 129 13.64 -5.60 20.55
C GLN A 129 13.63 -4.79 19.25
N LEU A 130 12.95 -5.28 18.20
CA LEU A 130 12.80 -4.56 16.93
C LEU A 130 12.06 -3.23 17.11
N MET A 131 11.05 -3.19 17.98
CA MET A 131 10.28 -1.97 18.25
C MET A 131 10.99 -1.00 19.19
N SER A 132 12.09 -1.40 19.83
CA SER A 132 12.93 -0.55 20.67
C SER A 132 14.28 -0.19 20.05
N ALA A 133 14.68 -0.81 18.94
CA ALA A 133 15.97 -0.58 18.29
C ALA A 133 16.19 0.89 17.90
N ASP A 134 17.32 1.47 18.31
CA ASP A 134 17.68 2.88 18.07
C ASP A 134 18.85 3.02 17.08
N SER A 135 19.41 1.92 16.58
CA SER A 135 20.45 1.91 15.54
C SER A 135 20.23 0.80 14.50
N PHE A 136 20.88 0.95 13.34
CA PHE A 136 20.95 -0.06 12.29
C PHE A 136 21.62 -1.34 12.80
N THR A 137 22.69 -1.21 13.60
CA THR A 137 23.42 -2.35 14.16
C THR A 137 22.52 -3.19 15.07
N GLU A 138 21.78 -2.56 15.98
CA GLU A 138 20.81 -3.26 16.82
C GLU A 138 19.70 -3.91 15.99
N LEU A 139 19.12 -3.15 15.06
CA LEU A 139 18.05 -3.65 14.20
C LEU A 139 18.51 -4.89 13.42
N SER A 140 19.71 -4.84 12.83
CA SER A 140 20.32 -5.96 12.12
C SER A 140 20.54 -7.16 13.03
N ALA A 141 21.11 -6.95 14.21
CA ALA A 141 21.32 -8.04 15.17
C ALA A 141 20.00 -8.72 15.58
N TYR A 142 18.92 -7.96 15.77
CA TYR A 142 17.61 -8.51 16.12
C TYR A 142 16.95 -9.24 14.96
N LEU A 143 17.07 -8.74 13.73
CA LEU A 143 16.54 -9.44 12.55
C LEU A 143 17.27 -10.77 12.29
N HIS A 144 18.56 -10.87 12.60
CA HIS A 144 19.32 -12.12 12.51
C HIS A 144 18.95 -13.17 13.56
N LYS A 145 18.10 -12.84 14.55
CA LYS A 145 17.55 -13.83 15.49
C LYS A 145 16.37 -14.62 14.91
N LEU A 146 15.86 -14.22 13.75
CA LEU A 146 14.71 -14.85 13.10
C LEU A 146 15.13 -16.11 12.33
N ASP A 147 14.19 -17.04 12.14
CA ASP A 147 14.41 -18.22 11.31
C ASP A 147 14.31 -17.88 9.83
N ASP A 148 15.46 -17.83 9.14
CA ASP A 148 15.57 -17.49 7.73
C ASP A 148 14.77 -18.39 6.81
N ARG A 149 14.53 -19.65 7.21
CA ARG A 149 13.86 -20.64 6.37
C ARG A 149 12.35 -20.51 6.40
N GLN A 150 11.83 -19.67 7.29
CA GLN A 150 10.40 -19.53 7.45
C GLN A 150 9.78 -18.91 6.19
N CYS A 151 8.94 -19.68 5.50
CA CYS A 151 8.10 -19.15 4.44
C CYS A 151 6.84 -18.51 5.04
N PRO A 152 6.27 -17.47 4.40
CA PRO A 152 4.94 -17.02 4.76
C PRO A 152 3.95 -18.15 4.44
N PRO A 153 2.80 -18.24 5.15
CA PRO A 153 1.73 -19.13 4.72
C PRO A 153 1.37 -18.81 3.26
N LEU A 154 1.18 -19.86 2.43
CA LEU A 154 0.79 -19.74 1.02
C LEU A 154 -0.31 -18.67 0.91
N GLN A 155 -0.01 -17.56 0.23
CA GLN A 155 -0.88 -16.39 0.23
C GLN A 155 -2.16 -16.64 -0.58
N GLY A 156 -3.13 -17.29 0.05
CA GLY A 156 -4.52 -17.30 -0.40
C GLY A 156 -5.24 -15.99 -0.12
N ASP A 157 -4.80 -15.22 0.89
CA ASP A 157 -5.62 -14.17 1.51
C ASP A 157 -4.80 -12.98 2.06
N ARG A 158 -3.96 -12.31 1.25
CA ARG A 158 -3.70 -10.88 1.52
C ARG A 158 -4.98 -10.11 1.29
N LYS A 159 -5.85 -10.13 2.29
CA LYS A 159 -7.05 -9.29 2.32
C LYS A 159 -6.58 -7.85 2.47
N PRO A 160 -7.31 -6.88 1.88
CA PRO A 160 -7.14 -5.49 2.20
C PRO A 160 -7.09 -5.35 3.73
N ARG A 161 -6.28 -4.44 4.27
CA ARG A 161 -6.47 -4.02 5.66
C ARG A 161 -7.81 -3.27 5.70
N THR A 162 -8.89 -4.01 5.84
CA THR A 162 -10.25 -3.50 5.81
C THR A 162 -10.48 -2.74 7.11
N VAL A 163 -10.85 -1.47 6.96
CA VAL A 163 -11.36 -0.69 8.09
C VAL A 163 -12.73 -1.25 8.43
N LYS A 164 -13.01 -1.44 9.72
CA LYS A 164 -14.34 -1.87 10.15
C LYS A 164 -15.41 -0.91 9.62
N LYS A 165 -16.54 -1.47 9.16
CA LYS A 165 -17.65 -0.71 8.57
C LYS A 165 -18.15 0.43 9.46
N GLU A 166 -18.08 0.26 10.77
CA GLU A 166 -18.49 1.27 11.77
C GLU A 166 -17.74 2.62 11.69
N PHE A 167 -16.61 2.69 10.96
CA PHE A 167 -15.87 3.93 10.72
C PHE A 167 -16.07 4.52 9.32
N TYR A 168 -17.03 4.04 8.54
CA TYR A 168 -17.41 4.67 7.26
C TYR A 168 -17.88 6.09 7.51
N GLN A 169 -17.19 7.05 6.90
CA GLN A 169 -17.71 8.39 6.77
C GLN A 169 -18.17 8.56 5.33
N LYS A 170 -19.47 8.71 5.13
CA LYS A 170 -20.03 8.99 3.81
C LYS A 170 -19.53 10.38 3.39
N VAL A 171 -18.81 10.46 2.28
CA VAL A 171 -18.43 11.74 1.70
C VAL A 171 -19.71 12.37 1.18
N LYS A 172 -20.02 13.58 1.64
CA LYS A 172 -21.15 14.35 1.12
C LYS A 172 -20.56 15.49 0.32
N ILE A 173 -20.99 15.61 -0.93
CA ILE A 173 -20.67 16.74 -1.80
C ILE A 173 -21.98 17.41 -2.21
N PRO A 174 -21.98 18.74 -2.44
CA PRO A 174 -23.18 19.43 -2.89
C PRO A 174 -23.74 18.86 -4.18
N ALA A 175 -25.07 18.81 -4.29
CA ALA A 175 -25.75 18.31 -5.50
C ALA A 175 -25.35 19.09 -6.77
N SER A 176 -24.98 20.37 -6.62
CA SER A 176 -24.51 21.24 -7.70
C SER A 176 -23.01 21.14 -7.96
N TYR A 177 -22.23 20.35 -7.20
CA TYR A 177 -20.76 20.37 -7.25
C TYR A 177 -20.20 20.12 -8.67
N LEU A 178 -20.82 19.23 -9.44
CA LEU A 178 -20.41 18.98 -10.83
C LEU A 178 -20.75 20.13 -11.80
N LEU A 179 -21.76 20.94 -11.47
CA LEU A 179 -22.22 22.09 -12.25
C LEU A 179 -21.50 23.38 -11.86
N THR A 180 -20.94 23.45 -10.66
CA THR A 180 -20.26 24.63 -10.10
C THR A 180 -18.80 24.31 -9.78
N ARG A 181 -18.06 23.77 -10.78
CA ARG A 181 -16.66 23.33 -10.63
C ARG A 181 -15.69 24.47 -10.30
N ASP A 182 -16.01 25.67 -10.75
CA ASP A 182 -15.19 26.89 -10.58
C ASP A 182 -15.76 27.82 -9.48
N ASP A 183 -16.72 27.33 -8.68
CA ASP A 183 -17.30 28.10 -7.58
C ASP A 183 -16.52 27.81 -6.28
N ASP A 184 -15.78 28.81 -5.82
CA ASP A 184 -14.97 28.76 -4.60
C ASP A 184 -15.81 28.95 -3.31
N GLN A 185 -17.14 29.07 -3.42
CA GLN A 185 -18.00 29.18 -2.24
C GLN A 185 -18.05 27.87 -1.45
N LEU A 186 -17.65 27.95 -0.17
CA LEU A 186 -17.83 26.86 0.78
C LEU A 186 -19.32 26.50 0.89
N PRO A 187 -19.71 25.24 0.67
CA PRO A 187 -21.11 24.86 0.75
C PRO A 187 -21.68 25.11 2.15
N GLY A 188 -22.89 25.69 2.20
CA GLY A 188 -23.63 25.91 3.44
C GLY A 188 -24.02 24.59 4.13
N LYS A 189 -24.38 24.65 5.42
CA LYS A 189 -24.73 23.47 6.24
C LYS A 189 -25.83 22.56 5.66
N ASP A 190 -26.64 23.09 4.75
CA ASP A 190 -27.81 22.43 4.18
C ASP A 190 -27.58 21.95 2.73
N ALA A 191 -26.38 22.14 2.17
CA ALA A 191 -26.04 21.75 0.80
C ALA A 191 -25.69 20.25 0.66
N GLU A 192 -26.25 19.39 1.52
CA GLU A 192 -25.94 17.97 1.54
C GLU A 192 -26.77 17.20 0.50
N GLY A 193 -26.11 16.76 -0.59
CA GLY A 193 -26.68 15.84 -1.57
C GLY A 193 -25.93 14.50 -1.58
N ASP A 194 -26.66 13.41 -1.85
CA ASP A 194 -26.11 12.06 -2.07
C ASP A 194 -25.51 11.92 -3.49
N ALA A 195 -24.62 12.84 -3.87
CA ALA A 195 -23.94 12.83 -5.17
C ALA A 195 -22.55 12.15 -5.13
N SER A 196 -22.15 11.64 -3.96
CA SER A 196 -20.94 10.82 -3.81
C SER A 196 -21.16 9.47 -4.49
N CYS A 197 -20.42 9.21 -5.57
CA CYS A 197 -20.33 7.92 -6.25
C CYS A 197 -20.26 6.78 -5.20
N GLY A 198 -21.35 6.03 -5.08
CA GLY A 198 -21.49 4.86 -4.24
C GLY A 198 -21.31 3.57 -5.02
#